data_AF-A0A511VDK6-F1
#
_entry.id   AF-A0A511VDK6-F1
#
_cell.length_a   1.000
_cell.length_b   1.000
_cell.length_c   1.000
_cell.angle_alpha   90.00
_cell.angle_beta   90.00
_cell.angle_gamma   90.00
#
_symmetry.space_group_name_H-M   'P 1'
#
loop_
_entity.id
_entity.type
_entity.pdbx_description
1 polymer ?
#
loop_
_entity_poly.entity_id
_entity_poly.type
_entity_poly.pdbx_seq_one_letter_code
_entity_poly.pdbx_strand_id
1 'polypeptide(L)'
;METRWMKLYVDFAFKKLFGSRGNERILIAFLNAMLKPAPDKRIAGVTILDKEMGREYSEDKNAILDIHAILDDGSKVNVEIQLANEHNLTKRTLYYWSRTYMEGFQKNHNYSELPRTISINIIGFPLFKEPQERYHLMFDLKEREEGFLWDDTLEIHLVEMPKLVKLWREKRIGFGDDELVEWLLLLEAGDDEGIRKELEVRAMDNPALQEAMEKWEDLSRDPAAIREYEMRHKAMMDRLSAIAENERRQQQKYEEGRMEEKRAIARNLLAMGMDEEAVAQATGLSVAEIEQLKRN
;
A
#
# COMPACT_ATOMS: atom_id res chain seq x y z
N MET A 1 18.92 10.87 25.63
CA MET A 1 18.65 9.63 24.89
C MET A 1 18.13 10.05 23.54
N GLU A 2 18.71 9.53 22.47
CA GLU A 2 18.24 9.77 21.11
C GLU A 2 16.83 9.17 20.96
N THR A 3 15.86 9.96 20.50
CA THR A 3 14.49 9.48 20.32
C THR A 3 14.49 8.37 19.28
N ARG A 4 14.06 7.16 19.65
CA ARG A 4 13.81 6.10 18.68
C ARG A 4 12.43 6.35 18.06
N TRP A 5 12.42 6.81 16.83
CA TRP A 5 11.19 7.16 16.11
C TRP A 5 10.38 5.91 15.75
N MET A 6 9.06 5.97 15.98
CA MET A 6 8.14 4.93 15.50
C MET A 6 8.02 4.99 13.98
N LYS A 7 8.01 3.84 13.33
CA LYS A 7 7.72 3.78 11.90
C LYS A 7 6.24 4.03 11.65
N LEU A 8 5.93 5.11 10.95
CA LEU A 8 4.56 5.58 10.74
C LEU A 8 3.75 4.71 9.77
N TYR A 9 4.38 3.80 9.03
CA TYR A 9 3.67 2.80 8.22
C TYR A 9 3.07 1.64 9.04
N VAL A 10 3.33 1.56 10.35
CA VAL A 10 2.66 0.59 11.24
C VAL A 10 1.27 1.12 11.56
N ASP A 11 0.24 0.28 11.42
CA ASP A 11 -1.18 0.62 11.58
C ASP A 11 -1.46 1.49 12.81
N PHE A 12 -0.90 1.08 13.96
CA PHE A 12 -1.05 1.81 15.22
C PHE A 12 -0.50 3.24 15.14
N ALA A 13 0.73 3.42 14.64
CA ALA A 13 1.39 4.72 14.59
C ALA A 13 0.71 5.64 13.56
N PHE A 14 0.36 5.09 12.38
CA PHE A 14 -0.39 5.83 11.37
C PHE A 14 -1.74 6.32 11.92
N LYS A 15 -2.52 5.42 12.52
CA LYS A 15 -3.82 5.75 13.11
C LYS A 15 -3.69 6.76 14.23
N LYS A 16 -2.68 6.65 15.09
CA LYS A 16 -2.47 7.63 16.16
C LYS A 16 -2.15 9.02 15.62
N LEU A 17 -1.36 9.12 14.55
CA LEU A 17 -0.98 10.40 13.99
C LEU A 17 -2.08 11.04 13.13
N PHE A 18 -2.73 10.28 12.26
CA PHE A 18 -3.68 10.83 11.28
C PHE A 18 -5.15 10.58 11.64
N GLY A 19 -5.43 9.63 12.53
CA GLY A 19 -6.79 9.17 12.85
C GLY A 19 -7.21 9.39 14.30
N SER A 20 -6.48 10.19 15.09
CA SER A 20 -6.90 10.57 16.45
C SER A 20 -7.71 11.87 16.43
N ARG A 21 -8.76 11.94 17.26
CA ARG A 21 -9.44 13.22 17.54
C ARG A 21 -8.42 14.25 18.04
N GLY A 22 -8.52 15.49 17.54
CA GLY A 22 -7.54 16.54 17.79
C GLY A 22 -6.36 16.57 16.80
N ASN A 23 -6.35 15.69 15.80
CA ASN A 23 -5.37 15.67 14.71
C ASN A 23 -6.02 15.96 13.34
N GLU A 24 -7.23 16.53 13.32
CA GLU A 24 -8.01 16.80 12.12
C GLU A 24 -7.23 17.66 11.13
N ARG A 25 -6.46 18.64 11.62
CA ARG A 25 -5.62 19.52 10.78
C ARG A 25 -4.53 18.76 10.03
N ILE A 26 -3.91 17.76 10.66
CA ILE A 26 -2.92 16.88 10.05
C ILE A 26 -3.58 16.06 8.94
N LEU A 27 -4.74 15.46 9.25
CA LEU A 27 -5.49 14.68 8.26
C LEU A 27 -5.96 15.52 7.07
N ILE A 28 -6.48 16.73 7.31
CA ILE A 28 -6.90 17.67 6.26
C ILE A 28 -5.72 18.04 5.36
N ALA A 29 -4.54 18.32 5.93
CA ALA A 29 -3.36 18.65 5.14
C ALA A 29 -2.91 17.45 4.29
N PHE A 30 -2.87 16.26 4.87
CA PHE A 30 -2.57 15.02 4.15
C PHE A 30 -3.55 14.74 3.01
N LEU A 31 -4.85 14.84 3.27
CA LEU A 31 -5.89 14.57 2.27
C LEU A 31 -5.90 15.61 1.14
N ASN A 32 -5.66 16.89 1.44
CA ASN A 32 -5.52 17.89 0.39
C ASN A 32 -4.30 17.62 -0.51
N ALA A 33 -3.17 17.15 0.06
CA ALA A 33 -2.00 16.76 -0.71
C ALA A 33 -2.27 15.49 -1.55
N MET A 34 -2.99 14.51 -0.99
CA MET A 34 -3.33 13.23 -1.64
C MET A 34 -4.33 13.38 -2.79
N LEU A 35 -5.39 14.15 -2.58
CA LEU A 35 -6.52 14.27 -3.51
C LEU A 35 -6.34 15.43 -4.49
N LYS A 36 -5.48 16.41 -4.17
CA LYS A 36 -5.21 17.60 -4.99
C LYS A 36 -6.48 18.25 -5.54
N PRO A 37 -7.49 18.53 -4.68
CA PRO A 37 -8.73 19.15 -5.13
C PRO A 37 -8.46 20.53 -5.74
N ALA A 38 -9.40 21.00 -6.57
CA ALA A 38 -9.36 22.35 -7.09
C ALA A 38 -9.31 23.39 -5.93
N PRO A 39 -8.73 24.59 -6.15
CA PRO A 39 -8.56 25.58 -5.08
C PRO A 39 -9.83 25.93 -4.30
N ASP A 40 -10.98 25.93 -4.97
CA ASP A 40 -12.32 26.20 -4.41
C ASP A 40 -12.98 24.98 -3.75
N LYS A 41 -12.37 23.79 -3.90
CA LYS A 41 -12.82 22.50 -3.33
C LYS A 41 -11.85 21.93 -2.31
N ARG A 42 -10.90 22.73 -1.81
CA ARG A 42 -10.00 22.28 -0.74
C ARG A 42 -10.80 21.87 0.48
N ILE A 43 -10.40 20.75 1.07
CA ILE A 43 -11.02 20.20 2.27
C ILE A 43 -10.80 21.19 3.41
N ALA A 44 -11.88 21.66 4.01
CA ALA A 44 -11.85 22.61 5.13
C ALA A 44 -12.18 21.94 6.47
N GLY A 45 -12.81 20.75 6.44
CA GLY A 45 -13.20 20.03 7.65
C GLY A 45 -13.17 18.53 7.47
N VAL A 46 -12.92 17.82 8.58
CA VAL A 46 -13.00 16.37 8.63
C VAL A 46 -13.56 15.93 9.96
N THR A 47 -14.45 14.94 9.94
CA THR A 47 -14.93 14.22 11.11
C THR A 47 -14.34 12.83 11.08
N ILE A 48 -13.41 12.56 12.00
CA ILE A 48 -12.81 11.24 12.16
C ILE A 48 -13.78 10.35 12.91
N LEU A 49 -14.12 9.20 12.32
CA LEU A 49 -15.09 8.28 12.89
C LEU A 49 -14.40 7.24 13.77
N ASP A 50 -14.84 7.16 15.02
CA ASP A 50 -14.39 6.13 15.96
C ASP A 50 -14.94 4.78 15.52
N LYS A 51 -14.04 3.92 15.03
CA LYS A 51 -14.39 2.55 14.67
C LYS A 51 -14.65 1.69 15.91
N GLU A 52 -15.86 1.72 16.44
CA GLU A 52 -16.43 0.55 17.14
C GLU A 52 -16.81 -0.57 16.16
N MET A 53 -16.76 -0.29 14.85
CA MET A 53 -16.86 -1.29 13.79
C MET A 53 -15.82 -2.44 13.91
N GLY A 54 -14.79 -2.32 14.75
CA GLY A 54 -13.85 -3.41 15.03
C GLY A 54 -14.48 -4.74 15.50
N ARG A 55 -15.70 -4.76 16.05
CA ARG A 55 -16.35 -6.02 16.44
C ARG A 55 -16.95 -6.79 15.25
N GLU A 56 -17.64 -6.12 14.33
CA GLU A 56 -18.13 -6.77 13.09
C GLU A 56 -17.01 -7.08 12.08
N TYR A 57 -15.88 -6.36 12.14
CA TYR A 57 -14.72 -6.60 11.26
C TYR A 57 -13.77 -7.69 11.80
N SER A 58 -13.92 -8.09 13.07
CA SER A 58 -13.04 -9.08 13.72
C SER A 58 -13.33 -10.53 13.31
N GLU A 59 -14.56 -10.81 12.88
CA GLU A 59 -14.98 -12.19 12.56
C GLU A 59 -14.60 -12.61 11.12
N ASP A 60 -14.36 -11.66 10.21
CA ASP A 60 -14.35 -11.96 8.77
C ASP A 60 -13.05 -11.60 8.00
N LYS A 61 -11.93 -11.46 8.73
CA LYS A 61 -10.51 -11.26 8.33
C LYS A 61 -9.96 -9.94 8.88
N ASN A 62 -8.78 -10.04 9.50
CA ASN A 62 -8.00 -8.98 10.19
C ASN A 62 -7.63 -7.74 9.35
N ALA A 63 -8.58 -7.08 8.71
CA ALA A 63 -8.34 -5.85 7.97
C ALA A 63 -9.03 -4.69 8.70
N ILE A 64 -8.21 -3.98 9.45
CA ILE A 64 -8.56 -2.76 10.16
C ILE A 64 -8.24 -1.62 9.19
N LEU A 65 -9.25 -0.92 8.64
CA LEU A 65 -8.96 0.38 7.99
C LEU A 65 -8.34 1.30 9.02
N ASP A 66 -7.26 1.99 8.66
CA ASP A 66 -6.51 2.83 9.58
C ASP A 66 -7.21 4.16 9.86
N ILE A 67 -7.85 4.73 8.83
CA ILE A 67 -8.63 5.98 8.94
C ILE A 67 -9.96 5.83 8.22
N HIS A 68 -11.02 6.27 8.88
CA HIS A 68 -12.36 6.41 8.30
C HIS A 68 -12.90 7.78 8.70
N ALA A 69 -13.30 8.59 7.72
CA ALA A 69 -13.64 9.97 7.94
C ALA A 69 -14.74 10.49 6.98
N ILE A 70 -15.45 11.54 7.43
CA ILE A 70 -16.40 12.32 6.62
C ILE A 70 -15.81 13.71 6.42
N LEU A 71 -15.78 14.19 5.17
CA LEU A 71 -15.31 15.53 4.80
C LEU A 71 -16.41 16.59 4.99
N ASP A 72 -16.05 17.86 4.91
CA ASP A 72 -16.98 18.98 5.04
C ASP A 72 -18.04 19.06 3.94
N ASP A 73 -17.79 18.45 2.78
CA ASP A 73 -18.76 18.32 1.69
C ASP A 73 -19.67 17.07 1.81
N GLY A 74 -19.50 16.27 2.88
CA GLY A 74 -20.22 15.02 3.10
C GLY A 74 -19.61 13.79 2.44
N SER A 75 -18.54 13.94 1.65
CA SER A 75 -17.80 12.81 1.08
C SER A 75 -17.22 11.93 2.18
N LYS A 76 -17.12 10.63 1.93
CA LYS A 76 -16.50 9.66 2.84
C LYS A 76 -15.12 9.27 2.34
N VAL A 77 -14.17 9.17 3.25
CA VAL A 77 -12.78 8.78 2.94
C VAL A 77 -12.34 7.62 3.81
N ASN A 78 -11.74 6.63 3.18
CA ASN A 78 -11.00 5.54 3.83
C ASN A 78 -9.53 5.64 3.47
N VAL A 79 -8.67 5.45 4.47
CA VAL A 79 -7.22 5.28 4.25
C VAL A 79 -6.78 3.96 4.86
N GLU A 80 -6.10 3.16 4.04
CA GLU A 80 -5.52 1.87 4.41
C GLU A 80 -4.03 1.83 4.07
N ILE A 81 -3.21 1.35 5.01
CA ILE A 81 -1.83 0.95 4.77
C ILE A 81 -1.75 -0.57 4.70
N GLN A 82 -1.10 -1.09 3.65
CA GLN A 82 -0.85 -2.52 3.52
C GLN A 82 0.59 -2.79 3.05
N LEU A 83 1.38 -3.40 3.91
CA LEU A 83 2.79 -3.69 3.60
C LEU A 83 3.03 -5.07 3.02
N ALA A 84 2.09 -5.99 3.20
CA ALA A 84 2.19 -7.36 2.70
C ALA A 84 1.25 -7.60 1.52
N ASN A 85 1.75 -8.18 0.43
CA ASN A 85 0.91 -8.58 -0.70
C ASN A 85 0.17 -9.88 -0.38
N GLU A 86 -1.15 -9.79 -0.19
CA GLU A 86 -2.03 -10.95 0.03
C GLU A 86 -2.79 -11.35 -1.25
N HIS A 87 -2.43 -10.75 -2.40
CA HIS A 87 -3.01 -11.01 -3.71
C HIS A 87 -4.53 -10.82 -3.82
N ASN A 88 -5.14 -10.11 -2.86
CA ASN A 88 -6.58 -9.83 -2.79
C ASN A 88 -6.92 -8.34 -2.64
N LEU A 89 -5.91 -7.45 -2.69
CA LEU A 89 -6.03 -6.01 -2.44
C LEU A 89 -7.21 -5.39 -3.23
N THR A 90 -7.23 -5.55 -4.55
CA THR A 90 -8.25 -4.92 -5.40
C THR A 90 -9.68 -5.30 -5.00
N LYS A 91 -9.92 -6.59 -4.72
CA LYS A 91 -11.25 -7.05 -4.28
C LYS A 91 -11.59 -6.56 -2.88
N ARG A 92 -10.59 -6.49 -1.99
CA ARG A 92 -10.77 -5.99 -0.63
C ARG A 92 -11.06 -4.48 -0.60
N THR A 93 -10.33 -3.69 -1.38
CA THR A 93 -10.59 -2.25 -1.55
C THR A 93 -12.02 -2.01 -2.02
N LEU A 94 -12.49 -2.73 -3.05
CA LEU A 94 -13.87 -2.59 -3.55
C LEU A 94 -14.91 -3.03 -2.52
N TYR A 95 -14.63 -4.09 -1.75
CA TYR A 95 -15.50 -4.53 -0.67
C TYR A 95 -15.65 -3.42 0.39
N TYR A 96 -14.55 -2.84 0.86
CA TYR A 96 -14.60 -1.76 1.87
C TYR A 96 -15.20 -0.47 1.33
N TRP A 97 -14.86 -0.11 0.10
CA TRP A 97 -15.51 1.00 -0.59
C TRP A 97 -17.03 0.83 -0.59
N SER A 98 -17.54 -0.34 -0.98
CA SER A 98 -18.99 -0.59 -1.05
C SER A 98 -19.67 -0.51 0.32
N ARG A 99 -19.00 -1.00 1.37
CA ARG A 99 -19.50 -0.94 2.75
C ARG A 99 -19.61 0.51 3.22
N THR A 100 -18.57 1.31 3.00
CA THR A 100 -18.55 2.73 3.35
C THR A 100 -19.55 3.54 2.54
N TYR A 101 -19.69 3.24 1.25
CA TYR A 101 -20.67 3.89 0.37
C TYR A 101 -22.10 3.75 0.91
N MET A 102 -22.47 2.55 1.34
CA MET A 102 -23.80 2.25 1.90
C MET A 102 -23.97 2.68 3.38
N GLU A 103 -22.89 3.07 4.07
CA GLU A 103 -22.94 3.35 5.50
C GLU A 103 -23.91 4.50 5.82
N GLY A 104 -24.80 4.31 6.79
CA GLY A 104 -25.83 5.30 7.14
C GLY A 104 -26.96 5.45 6.12
N PHE A 105 -26.93 4.73 4.99
CA PHE A 105 -28.04 4.71 4.03
C PHE A 105 -29.15 3.78 4.52
N GLN A 106 -30.38 4.27 4.62
CA GLN A 106 -31.52 3.53 5.17
C GLN A 106 -32.65 3.36 4.16
N LYS A 107 -33.59 2.46 4.50
CA LYS A 107 -34.82 2.26 3.74
C LYS A 107 -35.59 3.59 3.67
N ASN A 108 -35.90 4.03 2.45
CA ASN A 108 -36.58 5.29 2.07
C ASN A 108 -35.68 6.52 1.88
N HIS A 109 -34.36 6.44 2.03
CA HIS A 109 -33.46 7.52 1.57
C HIS A 109 -33.46 7.61 0.04
N ASN A 110 -33.30 8.81 -0.50
CA ASN A 110 -33.13 8.99 -1.94
C ASN A 110 -31.71 8.57 -2.34
N TYR A 111 -31.56 7.83 -3.44
CA TYR A 111 -30.24 7.47 -3.96
C TYR A 111 -29.36 8.68 -4.28
N SER A 112 -29.94 9.86 -4.50
CA SER A 112 -29.17 11.12 -4.64
C SER A 112 -28.46 11.57 -3.36
N GLU A 113 -28.77 10.98 -2.21
CA GLU A 113 -28.12 11.25 -0.92
C GLU A 113 -26.87 10.38 -0.70
N LEU A 114 -26.59 9.43 -1.60
CA LEU A 114 -25.40 8.60 -1.48
C LEU A 114 -24.14 9.44 -1.70
N PRO A 115 -23.19 9.44 -0.74
CA PRO A 115 -22.05 10.33 -0.80
C PRO A 115 -20.98 9.80 -1.75
N ARG A 116 -20.22 10.73 -2.34
CA ARG A 116 -18.92 10.42 -2.92
C ARG A 116 -18.06 9.70 -1.89
N THR A 117 -17.45 8.59 -2.30
CA THR A 117 -16.69 7.71 -1.43
C THR A 117 -15.32 7.44 -2.05
N ILE A 118 -14.29 7.79 -1.29
CA ILE A 118 -12.89 7.79 -1.71
C ILE A 118 -12.15 6.72 -0.91
N SER A 119 -11.44 5.82 -1.61
CA SER A 119 -10.59 4.80 -0.97
C SER A 119 -9.13 5.01 -1.32
N ILE A 120 -8.32 5.36 -0.32
CA ILE A 120 -6.88 5.56 -0.45
C ILE A 120 -6.16 4.33 0.10
N ASN A 121 -5.37 3.68 -0.75
CA ASN A 121 -4.59 2.50 -0.41
C ASN A 121 -3.10 2.84 -0.56
N ILE A 122 -2.36 2.82 0.54
CA ILE A 122 -0.91 3.03 0.56
C ILE A 122 -0.27 1.67 0.76
N ILE A 123 0.51 1.20 -0.21
CA ILE A 123 1.02 -0.17 -0.24
C ILE A 123 2.54 -0.23 -0.24
N GLY A 124 3.08 -1.17 0.54
CA GLY A 124 4.51 -1.41 0.73
C GLY A 124 5.13 -2.38 -0.29
N PHE A 125 4.42 -2.71 -1.35
CA PHE A 125 4.85 -3.64 -2.39
C PHE A 125 4.45 -3.12 -3.77
N PRO A 126 5.18 -3.49 -4.85
CA PRO A 126 4.74 -3.20 -6.20
C PRO A 126 3.56 -4.11 -6.56
N LEU A 127 2.40 -3.51 -6.84
CA LEU A 127 1.22 -4.21 -7.36
C LEU A 127 1.30 -4.37 -8.88
N PHE A 128 1.72 -3.31 -9.57
CA PHE A 128 1.83 -3.30 -11.03
C PHE A 128 3.29 -3.40 -11.46
N LYS A 129 3.57 -4.36 -12.35
CA LYS A 129 4.90 -4.53 -12.95
C LYS A 129 5.24 -3.34 -13.85
N GLU A 130 6.55 -3.14 -14.08
CA GLU A 130 7.08 -2.17 -15.04
C GLU A 130 6.43 -2.37 -16.44
N PRO A 131 6.21 -1.29 -17.23
CA PRO A 131 6.97 -0.04 -17.25
C PRO A 131 6.38 1.14 -16.46
N GLN A 132 5.37 0.94 -15.60
CA GLN A 132 4.73 2.07 -14.93
C GLN A 132 5.63 2.70 -13.84
N GLU A 133 6.25 3.83 -14.17
CA GLU A 133 7.14 4.59 -13.26
C GLU A 133 6.40 5.45 -12.24
N ARG A 134 5.08 5.59 -12.35
CA ARG A 134 4.27 6.39 -11.42
C ARG A 134 4.08 5.65 -10.10
N TYR A 135 4.19 6.36 -8.99
CA TYR A 135 3.92 5.83 -7.65
C TYR A 135 2.46 6.01 -7.21
N HIS A 136 1.77 7.03 -7.71
CA HIS A 136 0.38 7.35 -7.35
C HIS A 136 -0.55 7.18 -8.56
N LEU A 137 -1.50 6.27 -8.41
CA LEU A 137 -2.50 5.90 -9.39
C LEU A 137 -3.89 6.25 -8.87
N MET A 138 -4.74 6.74 -9.77
CA MET A 138 -6.13 7.11 -9.50
C MET A 138 -7.02 6.30 -10.43
N PHE A 139 -8.10 5.75 -9.90
CA PHE A 139 -9.06 4.93 -10.64
C PHE A 139 -10.46 5.48 -10.41
N ASP A 140 -11.14 5.77 -11.52
CA ASP A 140 -12.51 6.28 -11.57
C ASP A 140 -13.41 5.35 -12.41
N LEU A 141 -14.72 5.49 -12.28
CA LEU A 141 -15.70 4.80 -13.11
C LEU A 141 -15.90 5.54 -14.43
N LYS A 142 -15.32 5.03 -15.52
CA LYS A 142 -15.36 5.65 -16.86
C LYS A 142 -16.08 4.77 -17.87
N GLU A 143 -16.70 5.42 -18.86
CA GLU A 143 -17.13 4.76 -20.09
C GLU A 143 -15.89 4.17 -20.82
N ARG A 144 -16.06 3.04 -21.50
CA ARG A 144 -14.96 2.23 -22.00
C ARG A 144 -14.31 2.76 -23.27
N GLU A 145 -15.08 3.35 -24.18
CA GLU A 145 -14.63 3.72 -25.52
C GLU A 145 -14.11 5.15 -25.56
N GLU A 146 -14.89 6.11 -25.08
CA GLU A 146 -14.61 7.55 -25.10
C GLU A 146 -13.94 8.03 -23.80
N GLY A 147 -14.00 7.23 -22.73
CA GLY A 147 -13.25 7.49 -21.50
C GLY A 147 -13.81 8.63 -20.62
N PHE A 148 -15.04 9.09 -20.87
CA PHE A 148 -15.66 10.09 -20.00
C PHE A 148 -16.10 9.48 -18.66
N LEU A 149 -16.11 10.31 -17.62
CA LEU A 149 -16.52 9.92 -16.28
C LEU A 149 -18.03 9.64 -16.26
N TRP A 150 -18.42 8.48 -15.74
CA TRP A 150 -19.84 8.17 -15.52
C TRP A 150 -20.41 9.01 -14.37
N ASP A 151 -19.69 9.01 -13.24
CA ASP A 151 -20.02 9.73 -12.01
C ASP A 151 -18.78 9.81 -11.11
N ASP A 152 -18.65 10.84 -10.27
CA ASP A 152 -17.50 11.05 -9.37
C ASP A 152 -17.66 10.38 -7.99
N THR A 153 -18.72 9.60 -7.79
CA THR A 153 -19.03 8.92 -6.53
C THR A 153 -17.96 7.89 -6.13
N LEU A 154 -17.35 7.19 -7.09
CA LEU A 154 -16.32 6.18 -6.84
C LEU A 154 -14.95 6.70 -7.23
N GLU A 155 -14.07 6.84 -6.24
CA GLU A 155 -12.68 7.23 -6.43
C GLU A 155 -11.75 6.32 -5.63
N ILE A 156 -10.72 5.78 -6.28
CA ILE A 156 -9.71 4.95 -5.63
C ILE A 156 -8.32 5.51 -5.91
N HIS A 157 -7.58 5.78 -4.84
CA HIS A 157 -6.17 6.15 -4.87
C HIS A 157 -5.34 4.94 -4.47
N LEU A 158 -4.28 4.65 -5.23
CA LEU A 158 -3.29 3.65 -4.90
C LEU A 158 -1.89 4.28 -4.93
N VAL A 159 -1.17 4.16 -3.82
CA VAL A 159 0.19 4.64 -3.66
C VAL A 159 1.13 3.46 -3.47
N GLU A 160 2.03 3.23 -4.41
CA GLU A 160 3.09 2.21 -4.34
C GLU A 160 4.35 2.82 -3.69
N MET A 161 4.49 2.68 -2.37
CA MET A 161 5.62 3.25 -1.60
C MET A 161 7.00 2.85 -2.15
N PRO A 162 7.26 1.59 -2.57
CA PRO A 162 8.54 1.23 -3.15
C PRO A 162 8.90 2.04 -4.41
N LYS A 163 7.91 2.42 -5.23
CA LYS A 163 8.13 3.24 -6.41
C LYS A 163 8.45 4.68 -6.03
N LEU A 164 7.73 5.24 -5.05
CA LEU A 164 8.02 6.58 -4.51
C LEU A 164 9.45 6.66 -3.96
N VAL A 165 9.84 5.71 -3.10
CA VAL A 165 11.18 5.66 -2.50
C VAL A 165 12.27 5.50 -3.57
N LYS A 166 12.03 4.66 -4.59
CA LYS A 166 12.96 4.52 -5.73
C LYS A 166 13.15 5.86 -6.45
N LEU A 167 12.05 6.53 -6.83
CA LEU A 167 12.11 7.81 -7.53
C LEU A 167 12.81 8.89 -6.70
N TRP A 168 12.56 8.93 -5.38
CA TRP A 168 13.21 9.88 -4.47
C TRP A 168 14.71 9.63 -4.36
N ARG A 169 15.14 8.37 -4.16
CA ARG A 169 16.57 8.00 -4.12
C ARG A 169 17.30 8.28 -5.43
N GLU A 170 16.61 8.12 -6.56
CA GLU A 170 17.11 8.45 -7.89
C GLU A 170 17.07 9.97 -8.18
N LYS A 171 16.61 10.80 -7.22
CA LYS A 171 16.46 12.26 -7.35
C LYS A 171 15.56 12.69 -8.50
N ARG A 172 14.56 11.86 -8.82
CA ARG A 172 13.54 12.14 -9.85
C ARG A 172 12.34 12.89 -9.29
N ILE A 173 12.15 12.80 -7.98
CA ILE A 173 11.20 13.58 -7.17
C ILE A 173 11.92 14.00 -5.89
N GLY A 174 11.52 15.10 -5.28
CA GLY A 174 12.07 15.60 -4.03
C GLY A 174 11.08 16.44 -3.24
N PHE A 175 11.53 16.95 -2.10
CA PHE A 175 10.78 17.91 -1.30
C PHE A 175 10.59 19.21 -2.08
N GLY A 176 9.42 19.83 -1.95
CA GLY A 176 9.06 21.04 -2.69
C GLY A 176 8.51 20.81 -4.11
N ASP A 177 8.70 19.64 -4.71
CA ASP A 177 8.09 19.31 -6.01
C ASP A 177 6.58 19.07 -5.88
N ASP A 178 6.17 18.42 -4.79
CA ASP A 178 4.81 17.99 -4.52
C ASP A 178 4.59 17.78 -3.02
N GLU A 179 3.61 18.46 -2.43
CA GLU A 179 3.27 18.32 -1.01
C GLU A 179 3.00 16.86 -0.62
N LEU A 180 2.45 16.06 -1.54
CA LEU A 180 2.17 14.65 -1.30
C LEU A 180 3.45 13.85 -1.03
N VAL A 181 4.55 14.18 -1.71
CA VAL A 181 5.83 13.48 -1.52
C VAL A 181 6.34 13.68 -0.10
N GLU A 182 6.17 14.87 0.47
CA GLU A 182 6.59 15.19 1.83
C GLU A 182 5.81 14.34 2.85
N TRP A 183 4.49 14.29 2.71
CA TRP A 183 3.63 13.49 3.58
C TRP A 183 3.86 11.98 3.44
N LEU A 184 4.15 11.49 2.25
CA LEU A 184 4.45 10.07 2.05
C LEU A 184 5.84 9.71 2.57
N LEU A 185 6.85 10.57 2.38
CA LEU A 185 8.19 10.36 2.95
C LEU A 185 8.21 10.44 4.48
N LEU A 186 7.30 11.20 5.10
CA LEU A 186 7.09 11.15 6.55
C LEU A 186 6.83 9.72 7.04
N LEU A 187 6.16 8.87 6.25
CA LEU A 187 5.90 7.47 6.62
C LEU A 187 7.17 6.61 6.69
N GLU A 188 8.18 6.96 5.89
CA GLU A 188 9.48 6.27 5.80
C GLU A 188 10.53 6.85 6.77
N ALA A 189 10.29 8.06 7.27
CA ALA A 189 11.24 8.83 8.05
C ALA A 189 11.65 8.17 9.38
N GLY A 190 10.91 7.18 9.89
CA GLY A 190 11.24 6.50 11.16
C GLY A 190 12.63 5.86 11.18
N ASP A 191 13.10 5.35 10.04
CA ASP A 191 14.43 4.71 9.92
C ASP A 191 15.46 5.57 9.16
N ASP A 192 15.05 6.70 8.58
CA ASP A 192 15.89 7.52 7.70
C ASP A 192 16.09 8.93 8.27
N GLU A 193 17.28 9.18 8.82
CA GLU A 193 17.64 10.48 9.39
C GLU A 193 17.75 11.59 8.33
N GLY A 194 18.10 11.24 7.10
CA GLY A 194 18.17 12.20 6.00
C GLY A 194 16.79 12.75 5.67
N ILE A 195 15.82 11.83 5.48
CA ILE A 195 14.42 12.20 5.26
C ILE A 195 13.88 13.04 6.44
N ARG A 196 14.17 12.66 7.70
CA ARG A 196 13.73 13.43 8.87
C ARG A 196 14.23 14.86 8.86
N LYS A 197 15.54 15.08 8.62
CA LYS A 197 16.11 16.43 8.59
C LYS A 197 15.52 17.29 7.48
N GLU A 198 15.26 16.71 6.31
CA GLU A 198 14.59 17.44 5.23
C GLU A 198 13.16 17.81 5.62
N LEU A 199 12.41 16.90 6.26
CA LEU A 199 11.07 17.19 6.80
C LEU A 199 11.08 18.28 7.86
N GLU A 200 12.07 18.32 8.76
CA GLU A 200 12.21 19.37 9.78
C GLU A 200 12.35 20.76 9.13
N VAL A 201 13.12 20.87 8.04
CA VAL A 201 13.25 22.12 7.28
C VAL A 201 11.92 22.50 6.64
N ARG A 202 11.21 21.55 6.03
CA ARG A 202 9.90 21.80 5.41
C ARG A 202 8.83 22.17 6.42
N ALA A 203 8.88 21.60 7.61
CA ALA A 203 7.97 21.90 8.72
C ALA A 203 8.04 23.36 9.16
N MET A 204 9.19 24.04 9.01
CA MET A 204 9.34 25.45 9.36
C MET A 204 8.34 26.36 8.61
N ASP A 205 8.00 26.00 7.37
CA ASP A 205 7.06 26.75 6.52
C ASP A 205 5.70 26.06 6.36
N ASN A 206 5.53 24.86 6.94
CA ASN A 206 4.30 24.08 6.89
C ASN A 206 3.81 23.74 8.31
N PRO A 207 2.93 24.59 8.88
CA PRO A 207 2.44 24.42 10.24
C PRO A 207 1.71 23.09 10.51
N ALA A 208 1.09 22.46 9.50
CA ALA A 208 0.43 21.17 9.67
C ALA A 208 1.44 20.03 9.71
N LEU A 209 2.50 20.10 8.89
CA LEU A 209 3.61 19.15 8.94
C LEU A 209 4.38 19.29 10.26
N GLN A 210 4.63 20.51 10.73
CA GLN A 210 5.24 20.76 12.03
C GLN A 210 4.44 20.09 13.15
N GLU A 211 3.12 20.32 13.20
CA GLU A 211 2.24 19.69 14.18
C GLU A 211 2.29 18.16 14.10
N ALA A 212 2.36 17.59 12.90
CA ALA A 212 2.51 16.16 12.72
C ALA A 212 3.84 15.63 13.26
N MET A 213 4.95 16.34 13.02
CA MET A 213 6.26 15.96 13.54
C MET A 213 6.33 16.02 15.07
N GLU A 214 5.79 17.08 15.68
CA GLU A 214 5.73 17.22 17.14
C GLU A 214 4.91 16.08 17.77
N LYS A 215 3.71 15.81 17.24
CA LYS A 215 2.87 14.69 17.74
C LYS A 215 3.52 13.33 17.52
N TRP A 216 4.25 13.15 16.42
CA TRP A 216 4.98 11.92 16.16
C TRP A 216 6.16 11.73 17.14
N GLU A 217 6.84 12.82 17.52
CA GLU A 217 7.91 12.80 18.52
C GLU A 217 7.36 12.42 19.89
N ASP A 218 6.27 13.05 20.30
CA ASP A 218 5.57 12.77 21.55
C ASP A 218 5.10 11.32 21.62
N LEU A 219 4.47 10.83 20.54
CA LEU A 219 4.04 9.43 20.42
C LEU A 219 5.25 8.48 20.55
N SER A 220 6.37 8.84 19.92
CA SER A 220 7.62 8.06 19.96
C SER A 220 8.35 8.12 21.32
N ARG A 221 7.86 8.93 22.27
CA ARG A 221 8.39 9.04 23.63
C ARG A 221 7.46 8.48 24.70
N ASP A 222 6.18 8.22 24.38
CA ASP A 222 5.21 7.64 25.32
C ASP A 222 5.49 6.14 25.54
N PRO A 223 5.87 5.71 26.77
CA PRO A 223 6.14 4.31 27.06
C PRO A 223 4.95 3.36 26.82
N ALA A 224 3.71 3.83 26.99
CA ALA A 224 2.53 3.02 26.72
C ALA A 224 2.33 2.82 25.22
N ALA A 225 2.42 3.89 24.44
CA ALA A 225 2.36 3.83 22.99
C ALA A 225 3.49 2.97 22.40
N ILE A 226 4.71 3.08 22.94
CA ILE A 226 5.87 2.26 22.51
C ILE A 226 5.58 0.78 22.68
N ARG A 227 5.04 0.35 23.82
CA ARG A 227 4.71 -1.07 24.02
C ARG A 227 3.67 -1.57 23.02
N GLU A 228 2.62 -0.79 22.76
CA GLU A 228 1.59 -1.18 21.79
C GLU A 228 2.16 -1.23 20.36
N TYR A 229 2.93 -0.21 19.99
CA TYR A 229 3.66 -0.14 18.73
C TYR A 229 4.57 -1.35 18.53
N GLU A 230 5.39 -1.71 19.52
CA GLU A 230 6.34 -2.83 19.40
C GLU A 230 5.63 -4.17 19.21
N MET A 231 4.49 -4.39 19.88
CA MET A 231 3.67 -5.59 19.67
C MET A 231 3.12 -5.66 18.24
N ARG A 232 2.56 -4.55 17.75
CA ARG A 232 1.98 -4.44 16.40
C ARG A 232 3.04 -4.60 15.32
N HIS A 233 4.16 -3.90 15.47
CA HIS A 233 5.29 -3.95 14.58
C HIS A 233 5.90 -5.37 14.53
N LYS A 234 6.04 -6.05 15.67
CA LYS A 234 6.50 -7.45 15.69
C LYS A 234 5.57 -8.37 14.92
N ALA A 235 4.26 -8.33 15.22
CA ALA A 235 3.27 -9.16 14.53
C ALA A 235 3.28 -8.93 13.01
N MET A 236 3.46 -7.67 12.60
CA MET A 236 3.60 -7.28 11.20
C MET A 236 4.86 -7.86 10.56
N MET A 237 6.01 -7.79 11.23
CA MET A 237 7.28 -8.34 10.74
C MET A 237 7.25 -9.87 10.64
N ASP A 238 6.62 -10.55 11.60
CA ASP A 238 6.40 -11.99 11.56
C ASP A 238 5.54 -12.37 10.34
N ARG A 239 4.49 -11.59 10.06
CA ARG A 239 3.61 -11.79 8.90
C ARG A 239 4.34 -11.59 7.57
N LEU A 240 5.10 -10.51 7.42
CA LEU A 240 5.91 -10.24 6.23
C LEU A 240 6.91 -11.37 5.99
N SER A 241 7.59 -11.82 7.05
CA SER A 241 8.56 -12.91 6.98
C SER A 241 7.90 -14.22 6.54
N ALA A 242 6.71 -14.53 7.05
CA ALA A 242 5.97 -15.73 6.67
C ALA A 242 5.55 -15.71 5.20
N ILE A 243 5.08 -14.55 4.69
CA ILE A 243 4.69 -14.40 3.29
C ILE A 243 5.91 -14.54 2.38
N ALA A 244 7.02 -13.85 2.68
CA ALA A 244 8.24 -13.94 1.90
C ALA A 244 8.81 -15.37 1.84
N GLU A 245 8.79 -16.11 2.95
CA GLU A 245 9.22 -17.50 2.97
C GLU A 245 8.30 -18.41 2.14
N ASN A 246 6.97 -18.18 2.18
CA ASN A 246 6.03 -18.91 1.36
C ASN A 246 6.23 -18.65 -0.13
N GLU A 247 6.43 -17.39 -0.54
CA GLU A 247 6.74 -17.00 -1.91
C GLU A 247 8.04 -17.66 -2.39
N ARG A 248 9.09 -17.64 -1.57
CA ARG A 248 10.37 -18.30 -1.87
C ARG A 248 10.20 -19.80 -2.09
N ARG A 249 9.44 -20.48 -1.21
CA ARG A 249 9.15 -21.92 -1.35
C ARG A 249 8.34 -22.23 -2.59
N GLN A 250 7.36 -21.40 -2.94
CA GLN A 250 6.57 -21.58 -4.16
C GLN A 250 7.44 -21.41 -5.41
N GLN A 251 8.31 -20.40 -5.43
CA GLN A 251 9.24 -20.17 -6.53
C GLN A 251 10.22 -21.35 -6.71
N GLN A 252 10.79 -21.86 -5.61
CA GLN A 252 11.67 -23.05 -5.65
C GLN A 252 10.95 -24.27 -6.21
N LYS A 253 9.73 -24.57 -5.71
CA LYS A 253 8.93 -25.70 -6.23
C LYS A 253 8.58 -25.55 -7.70
N TYR A 254 8.29 -24.33 -8.14
CA TYR A 254 8.02 -24.03 -9.54
C TYR A 254 9.26 -24.26 -10.41
N GLU A 255 10.44 -23.80 -9.97
CA GLU A 255 11.71 -24.02 -10.68
C GLU A 255 12.11 -25.51 -10.72
N GLU A 256 11.97 -26.23 -9.60
CA GLU A 256 12.18 -27.67 -9.52
C GLU A 256 11.26 -28.42 -10.50
N GLY A 257 9.96 -28.12 -10.49
CA GLY A 257 8.99 -28.73 -11.42
C GLY A 257 9.32 -28.46 -12.89
N ARG A 258 9.75 -27.24 -13.23
CA ARG A 258 10.20 -26.91 -14.60
C ARG A 258 11.46 -27.67 -15.00
N MET A 259 12.41 -27.84 -14.08
CA MET A 259 13.62 -28.61 -14.33
C MET A 259 13.32 -30.10 -14.48
N GLU A 260 12.40 -30.65 -13.68
CA GLU A 260 11.92 -32.03 -13.81
C GLU A 260 11.21 -32.27 -15.14
N GLU A 261 10.33 -31.35 -15.56
CA GLU A 261 9.67 -31.40 -16.86
C GLU A 261 10.67 -31.38 -18.02
N LYS A 262 11.65 -30.46 -17.99
CA LYS A 262 12.74 -30.42 -18.98
C LYS A 262 13.50 -31.74 -19.04
N ARG A 263 13.83 -32.34 -17.89
CA ARG A 263 14.51 -33.63 -17.81
C ARG A 263 13.64 -34.77 -18.35
N ALA A 264 12.33 -34.76 -18.08
CA ALA A 264 11.39 -35.75 -18.61
C ALA A 264 11.29 -35.66 -20.14
N ILE A 265 11.17 -34.45 -20.70
CA ILE A 265 11.20 -34.22 -22.15
C ILE A 265 12.53 -34.71 -22.74
N ALA A 266 13.67 -34.36 -22.13
CA ALA A 266 14.98 -34.81 -22.59
C ALA A 266 15.08 -36.34 -22.66
N ARG A 267 14.62 -37.06 -21.63
CA ARG A 267 14.60 -38.54 -21.63
C ARG A 267 13.73 -39.10 -22.76
N ASN A 268 12.56 -38.50 -23.01
CA ASN A 268 11.67 -38.94 -24.08
C ASN A 268 12.30 -38.73 -25.47
N LEU A 269 12.92 -37.58 -25.71
CA LEU A 269 13.57 -37.28 -27.00
C LEU A 269 14.79 -38.19 -27.24
N LEU A 270 15.58 -38.47 -26.20
CA LEU A 270 16.66 -39.44 -26.26
C LEU A 270 16.15 -40.86 -26.56
N ALA A 271 15.04 -41.28 -25.95
CA ALA A 271 14.41 -42.57 -26.23
C ALA A 271 13.86 -42.69 -27.66
N MET A 272 13.52 -41.56 -28.28
CA MET A 272 13.14 -41.47 -29.70
C MET A 272 14.35 -41.47 -30.65
N GLY A 273 15.57 -41.54 -30.13
CA GLY A 273 16.80 -41.63 -30.91
C GLY A 273 17.33 -40.29 -31.41
N MET A 274 16.89 -39.16 -30.85
CA MET A 274 17.45 -37.85 -31.18
C MET A 274 18.86 -37.69 -30.62
N ASP A 275 19.72 -36.96 -31.35
CA ASP A 275 21.07 -36.65 -30.90
C ASP A 275 21.10 -35.62 -29.77
N GLU A 276 22.20 -35.61 -29.02
CA GLU A 276 22.33 -34.86 -27.77
C GLU A 276 22.32 -33.34 -27.98
N GLU A 277 22.84 -32.86 -29.12
CA GLU A 277 22.84 -31.44 -29.47
C GLU A 277 21.41 -30.96 -29.77
N ALA A 278 20.62 -31.75 -30.51
CA ALA A 278 19.22 -31.46 -30.77
C ALA A 278 18.37 -31.50 -29.49
N VAL A 279 18.63 -32.44 -28.57
CA VAL A 279 17.93 -32.50 -27.27
C VAL A 279 18.29 -31.32 -26.37
N ALA A 280 19.57 -30.90 -26.36
CA ALA A 280 20.03 -29.72 -25.62
C ALA A 280 19.32 -28.46 -26.12
N GLN A 281 19.25 -28.29 -27.44
CA GLN A 281 18.59 -27.17 -28.07
C GLN A 281 17.08 -27.14 -27.77
N ALA A 282 16.40 -28.29 -27.82
CA ALA A 282 14.95 -28.37 -27.60
C ALA A 282 14.53 -28.13 -26.14
N THR A 283 15.34 -28.58 -25.17
CA THR A 283 15.01 -28.51 -23.73
C THR A 283 15.66 -27.32 -23.02
N GLY A 284 16.68 -26.73 -23.65
CA GLY A 284 17.53 -25.71 -23.04
C GLY A 284 18.32 -26.23 -21.84
N LEU A 285 18.61 -27.54 -21.79
CA LEU A 285 19.56 -28.15 -20.88
C LEU A 285 20.95 -28.17 -21.53
N SER A 286 22.00 -28.18 -20.71
CA SER A 286 23.37 -28.36 -21.20
C SER A 286 23.61 -29.79 -21.68
N VAL A 287 24.54 -29.97 -22.62
CA VAL A 287 24.95 -31.31 -23.10
C VAL A 287 25.45 -32.19 -21.94
N ALA A 288 26.16 -31.61 -20.96
CA ALA A 288 26.61 -32.33 -19.77
C ALA A 288 25.44 -32.86 -18.90
N GLU A 289 24.34 -32.10 -18.78
CA GLU A 289 23.14 -32.57 -18.08
C GLU A 289 22.44 -33.70 -18.84
N ILE A 290 22.46 -33.67 -20.17
CA ILE A 290 21.90 -34.72 -21.03
C ILE A 290 22.72 -36.01 -20.93
N GLU A 291 24.05 -35.91 -20.94
CA GLU A 291 24.94 -37.05 -20.72
C GLU A 291 24.70 -37.71 -19.35
N GLN A 292 24.47 -36.91 -18.30
CA GLN A 292 24.12 -37.44 -16.97
C GLN A 292 22.78 -38.16 -16.97
N LEU A 293 21.78 -37.68 -17.73
CA LEU A 293 20.48 -38.33 -17.85
C LEU A 293 20.54 -39.68 -18.57
N LYS A 294 21.57 -39.95 -19.38
CA LYS A 294 21.79 -41.27 -20.02
C LYS A 294 22.48 -42.28 -19.10
N ARG A 295 23.19 -41.81 -18.07
CA ARG A 295 23.92 -42.66 -17.12
C ARG A 295 23.05 -43.20 -15.98
N ASN A 296 21.88 -42.61 -15.79
CA ASN A 296 20.86 -43.01 -14.80
C ASN A 296 19.69 -43.70 -15.52
#